data_AF-A0A9D0G977-F1
#
_entry.id   AF-A0A9D0G977-F1
#
_cell.length_a   1.000
_cell.length_b   1.000
_cell.length_c   1.000
_cell.angle_alpha   90.00
_cell.angle_beta   90.00
_cell.angle_gamma   90.00
#
_symmetry.space_group_name_H-M   'P 1'
#
loop_
_entity.id
_entity.type
_entity.pdbx_description
1 polymer ?
#
loop_
_entity_poly.entity_id
_entity_poly.type
_entity_poly.pdbx_seq_one_letter_code
_entity_poly.pdbx_strand_id
1 'polypeptide(L)'
;INKELALAANYVIEDGDAWLHKDVDVLIPAAIEGVITGENAHQISDTVKILAEGANGPTTPEADEILKTRQIFVIPDFLCNAGGVTCSYFEQVQSDMNYYWEEEEVLAKLDKKMTSAFRAVLKTALDKGLYTRDAAYWVAIGKVEQAMRLRGWV
;
A
#
# COMPACT_ATOMS: atom_id res chain seq x y z
N ILE A 1 26.43 6.57 4.48
CA ILE A 1 26.76 5.12 4.56
C ILE A 1 28.27 4.97 4.37
N ASN A 2 28.98 4.31 5.28
CA ASN A 2 30.42 4.06 5.14
C ASN A 2 30.64 2.83 4.24
N LYS A 3 31.08 3.06 2.99
CA LYS A 3 31.24 2.01 1.98
C LYS A 3 32.40 1.05 2.29
N GLU A 4 33.45 1.53 2.93
CA GLU A 4 34.62 0.70 3.29
C GLU A 4 34.25 -0.33 4.36
N LEU A 5 33.50 0.08 5.39
CA LEU A 5 33.00 -0.85 6.41
C LEU A 5 32.01 -1.87 5.82
N ALA A 6 31.19 -1.46 4.85
CA ALA A 6 30.26 -2.37 4.19
C ALA A 6 31.00 -3.46 3.39
N LEU A 7 32.02 -3.07 2.61
CA LEU A 7 32.85 -4.02 1.87
C LEU A 7 33.65 -4.94 2.81
N ALA A 8 34.18 -4.40 3.91
CA ALA A 8 34.89 -5.18 4.93
C ALA A 8 34.00 -6.22 5.64
N ALA A 9 32.68 -5.97 5.69
CA ALA A 9 31.68 -6.90 6.22
C ALA A 9 31.05 -7.80 5.13
N ASN A 10 31.65 -7.87 3.93
CA ASN A 10 31.18 -8.66 2.79
C ASN A 10 29.79 -8.28 2.26
N TYR A 11 29.35 -7.04 2.42
CA TYR A 11 28.16 -6.57 1.73
C TYR A 11 28.43 -6.31 0.25
N VAL A 12 27.44 -6.64 -0.58
CA VAL A 12 27.41 -6.25 -1.99
C VAL A 12 26.83 -4.84 -2.09
N ILE A 13 27.53 -3.95 -2.78
CA ILE A 13 27.04 -2.59 -3.07
C ILE A 13 26.48 -2.59 -4.49
N GLU A 14 25.22 -2.22 -4.62
CA GLU A 14 24.52 -2.12 -5.89
C GLU A 14 24.07 -0.68 -6.16
N ASP A 15 23.68 -0.42 -7.42
CA ASP A 15 23.13 0.87 -7.82
C ASP A 15 21.79 1.15 -7.13
N GLY A 16 21.43 2.43 -7.02
CA GLY A 16 20.25 2.88 -6.29
C GLY A 16 18.94 2.29 -6.80
N ASP A 17 18.88 1.93 -8.08
CA ASP A 17 17.70 1.38 -8.75
C ASP A 17 17.76 -0.15 -8.91
N ALA A 18 18.83 -0.80 -8.44
CA ALA A 18 19.03 -2.23 -8.61
C ALA A 18 17.88 -3.07 -8.03
N TRP A 19 17.15 -2.54 -7.05
CA TRP A 19 15.99 -3.16 -6.42
C TRP A 19 14.82 -3.37 -7.38
N LEU A 20 14.66 -2.54 -8.42
CA LEU A 20 13.60 -2.70 -9.42
C LEU A 20 13.76 -4.01 -10.20
N HIS A 21 15.00 -4.35 -10.55
CA HIS A 21 15.31 -5.51 -11.39
C HIS A 21 15.44 -6.83 -10.62
N LYS A 22 15.19 -6.85 -9.31
CA LYS A 22 15.38 -8.05 -8.50
C LYS A 22 14.28 -9.07 -8.77
N ASP A 23 14.69 -10.32 -8.92
CA ASP A 23 13.77 -11.44 -9.05
C ASP A 23 13.14 -11.77 -7.68
N VAL A 24 12.01 -11.11 -7.40
CA VAL A 24 11.23 -11.27 -6.17
C VAL A 24 9.74 -11.44 -6.51
N ASP A 25 8.96 -12.00 -5.58
CA ASP A 25 7.49 -12.09 -5.72
C ASP A 25 6.78 -10.78 -5.35
N VAL A 26 7.31 -10.05 -4.36
CA VAL A 26 6.70 -8.84 -3.77
C VAL A 26 7.71 -7.70 -3.77
N LEU A 27 7.31 -6.56 -4.34
CA LEU A 27 8.07 -5.32 -4.35
C LEU A 27 7.40 -4.27 -3.46
N ILE A 28 8.15 -3.62 -2.57
CA ILE A 28 7.59 -2.71 -1.55
C ILE A 28 8.28 -1.33 -1.63
N PRO A 29 7.82 -0.40 -2.48
CA PRO A 29 8.32 0.97 -2.46
C PRO A 29 7.84 1.71 -1.21
N ALA A 30 8.75 1.98 -0.28
CA ALA A 30 8.44 2.51 1.07
C ALA A 30 9.33 3.69 1.50
N ALA A 31 9.92 4.42 0.55
CA ALA A 31 10.84 5.53 0.84
C ALA A 31 10.24 6.90 0.51
N ILE A 32 10.20 7.27 -0.76
CA ILE A 32 9.73 8.58 -1.25
C ILE A 32 8.67 8.38 -2.35
N GLU A 33 7.96 9.46 -2.67
CA GLU A 33 6.97 9.51 -3.75
C GLU A 33 7.63 9.47 -5.14
N GLY A 34 6.87 9.04 -6.15
CA GLY A 34 7.26 9.13 -7.57
C GLY A 34 8.50 8.32 -7.97
N VAL A 35 8.88 7.28 -7.21
CA VAL A 35 10.04 6.43 -7.51
C VAL A 35 9.80 5.45 -8.65
N ILE A 36 8.54 5.06 -8.89
CA ILE A 36 8.14 4.22 -10.02
C ILE A 36 7.42 5.10 -11.03
N THR A 37 8.10 5.38 -12.14
CA THR A 37 7.65 6.27 -13.21
C THR A 37 7.39 5.51 -14.50
N GLY A 38 6.72 6.14 -15.47
CA GLY A 38 6.59 5.57 -16.82
C GLY A 38 7.96 5.25 -17.47
N GLU A 39 9.03 5.92 -17.03
CA GLU A 39 10.39 5.73 -17.55
C GLU A 39 11.08 4.49 -16.98
N ASN A 40 10.71 4.01 -15.79
CA ASN A 40 11.39 2.88 -15.16
C ASN A 40 10.47 1.69 -14.81
N ALA A 41 9.15 1.79 -14.91
CA ALA A 41 8.26 0.67 -14.57
C ALA A 41 8.47 -0.59 -15.43
N HIS A 42 9.00 -0.43 -16.65
CA HIS A 42 9.37 -1.54 -17.53
C HIS A 42 10.59 -2.32 -17.04
N GLN A 43 11.36 -1.74 -16.11
CA GLN A 43 12.57 -2.32 -15.54
C GLN A 43 12.28 -3.29 -14.39
N ILE A 44 11.06 -3.23 -13.82
CA ILE A 44 10.63 -4.13 -12.74
C ILE A 44 10.71 -5.57 -13.23
N SER A 45 11.34 -6.48 -12.47
CA SER A 45 11.47 -7.90 -12.87
C SER A 45 10.12 -8.54 -13.18
N ASP A 46 10.10 -9.45 -14.17
CA ASP A 46 8.92 -10.22 -14.56
C ASP A 46 8.46 -11.23 -13.51
N THR A 47 9.28 -11.52 -12.49
CA THR A 47 8.86 -12.40 -11.38
C THR A 47 7.95 -11.68 -10.39
N VAL A 48 7.90 -10.35 -10.43
CA VAL A 48 7.11 -9.55 -9.49
C VAL A 48 5.62 -9.78 -9.75
N LYS A 49 4.93 -10.24 -8.70
CA LYS A 49 3.49 -10.52 -8.74
C LYS A 49 2.70 -9.45 -8.00
N ILE A 50 3.28 -8.90 -6.93
CA ILE A 50 2.64 -7.93 -6.06
C ILE A 50 3.53 -6.70 -5.91
N LEU A 51 2.93 -5.53 -6.01
CA LEU A 51 3.54 -4.26 -5.65
C LEU A 51 2.78 -3.63 -4.49
N ALA A 52 3.39 -3.54 -3.31
CA ALA A 52 2.75 -3.06 -2.10
C ALA A 52 3.27 -1.67 -1.74
N GLU A 53 2.45 -0.63 -1.93
CA GLU A 53 2.88 0.76 -1.77
C GLU A 53 2.98 1.18 -0.31
N GLY A 54 4.17 1.06 0.27
CA GLY A 54 4.42 1.49 1.65
C GLY A 54 4.50 3.01 1.79
N ALA A 55 5.05 3.70 0.79
CA ALA A 55 5.09 5.15 0.73
C ALA A 55 3.76 5.73 0.22
N ASN A 56 3.57 7.03 0.36
CA ASN A 56 2.48 7.75 -0.29
C ASN A 56 2.88 8.09 -1.73
N GLY A 57 2.04 7.73 -2.70
CA GLY A 57 2.26 7.99 -4.12
C GLY A 57 3.60 7.54 -4.70
N PRO A 58 4.14 6.34 -4.40
CA PRO A 58 5.42 5.91 -4.97
C PRO A 58 5.34 5.65 -6.48
N THR A 59 4.14 5.41 -7.01
CA THR A 59 3.89 5.06 -8.41
C THR A 59 3.11 6.16 -9.12
N THR A 60 3.64 6.60 -10.27
CA THR A 60 2.96 7.57 -11.14
C THR A 60 1.80 6.94 -11.93
N PRO A 61 0.81 7.72 -12.41
CA PRO A 61 -0.26 7.19 -13.26
C PRO A 61 0.24 6.48 -14.52
N GLU A 62 1.32 6.98 -15.14
CA GLU A 62 1.92 6.37 -16.33
C GLU A 62 2.53 4.99 -16.02
N ALA A 63 3.16 4.85 -14.85
CA ALA A 63 3.65 3.57 -14.37
C ALA A 63 2.52 2.58 -14.05
N ASP A 64 1.43 3.06 -13.46
CA ASP A 64 0.26 2.26 -13.10
C ASP A 64 -0.33 1.54 -14.32
N GLU A 65 -0.40 2.20 -15.48
CA GLU A 65 -0.85 1.59 -16.74
C GLU A 65 0.08 0.47 -17.23
N ILE A 66 1.40 0.62 -17.03
CA ILE A 66 2.39 -0.43 -17.33
C ILE A 66 2.20 -1.61 -16.39
N LEU A 67 2.11 -1.37 -15.08
CA LEU A 67 1.89 -2.42 -14.07
C LEU A 67 0.60 -3.20 -14.32
N LYS A 68 -0.47 -2.48 -14.66
CA LYS A 68 -1.77 -3.05 -15.02
C LYS A 68 -1.70 -3.92 -16.28
N THR A 69 -1.01 -3.45 -17.33
CA THR A 69 -0.79 -4.23 -18.56
C THR A 69 0.01 -5.50 -18.28
N ARG A 70 0.99 -5.43 -17.38
CA ARG A 70 1.80 -6.56 -16.92
C ARG A 70 1.09 -7.47 -15.90
N GLN A 71 -0.15 -7.15 -15.54
CA GLN A 71 -0.95 -7.90 -14.56
C GLN A 71 -0.29 -7.99 -13.17
N ILE A 72 0.53 -7.00 -12.81
CA ILE A 72 1.08 -6.90 -11.46
C ILE A 72 -0.03 -6.41 -10.52
N PHE A 73 -0.22 -7.13 -9.41
CA PHE A 73 -1.24 -6.80 -8.42
C PHE A 73 -0.73 -5.67 -7.50
N VAL A 74 -1.27 -4.47 -7.65
CA VAL A 74 -0.90 -3.32 -6.81
C VAL A 74 -1.78 -3.29 -5.56
N ILE A 75 -1.17 -3.17 -4.38
CA ILE A 75 -1.86 -2.77 -3.14
C ILE A 75 -1.66 -1.26 -3.01
N PRO A 76 -2.69 -0.44 -3.27
CA PRO A 76 -2.54 1.01 -3.36
C PRO A 76 -2.15 1.61 -1.99
N ASP A 77 -1.36 2.67 -2.02
CA ASP A 77 -0.76 3.36 -0.87
C ASP A 77 -1.72 3.56 0.30
N PHE A 78 -2.83 4.27 0.11
CA PHE A 78 -3.78 4.60 1.17
C PHE A 78 -4.55 3.39 1.73
N LEU A 79 -4.41 2.21 1.12
CA LEU A 79 -4.81 0.93 1.70
C LEU A 79 -3.64 0.23 2.37
N CYS A 80 -2.48 0.18 1.71
CA CYS A 80 -1.31 -0.57 2.13
C CYS A 80 -0.67 0.02 3.40
N ASN A 81 -0.57 1.35 3.48
CA ASN A 81 0.04 2.07 4.60
C ASN A 81 -0.98 2.56 5.66
N ALA A 82 -2.25 2.18 5.53
CA ALA A 82 -3.36 2.63 6.39
C ALA A 82 -3.26 2.16 7.86
N GLY A 83 -2.25 1.35 8.20
CA GLY A 83 -2.04 0.89 9.56
C GLY A 83 -1.78 2.03 10.54
N GLY A 84 -1.04 3.07 10.10
CA GLY A 84 -0.76 4.24 10.94
C GLY A 84 -2.04 4.97 11.37
N VAL A 85 -2.88 5.35 10.41
CA VAL A 85 -4.16 6.04 10.71
C VAL A 85 -5.12 5.14 11.49
N THR A 86 -5.08 3.82 11.28
CA THR A 86 -5.90 2.86 12.03
C THR A 86 -5.48 2.82 13.49
N CYS A 87 -4.17 2.80 13.78
CA CYS A 87 -3.66 2.86 15.15
C CYS A 87 -3.92 4.22 15.82
N SER A 88 -3.87 5.33 15.09
CA SER A 88 -4.29 6.65 15.62
C SER A 88 -5.78 6.68 15.98
N TYR A 89 -6.64 6.00 15.21
CA TYR A 89 -8.04 5.81 15.60
C TYR A 89 -8.17 4.96 16.87
N PHE A 90 -7.37 3.90 17.02
CA PHE A 90 -7.35 3.11 18.25
C PHE A 90 -6.89 3.92 19.46
N GLU A 91 -5.91 4.81 19.30
CA GLU A 91 -5.48 5.75 20.34
C GLU A 91 -6.66 6.61 20.80
N GLN A 92 -7.40 7.23 19.87
CA GLN A 92 -8.60 8.02 20.20
C GLN A 92 -9.63 7.20 20.99
N VAL A 93 -9.94 5.97 20.57
CA VAL A 93 -10.89 5.09 21.28
C VAL A 93 -10.43 4.77 22.69
N GLN A 94 -9.14 4.47 22.88
CA GLN A 94 -8.57 4.17 24.20
C GLN A 94 -8.59 5.40 25.12
N SER A 95 -8.28 6.58 24.58
CA SER A 95 -8.35 7.85 25.31
C SER A 95 -9.77 8.19 25.76
N ASP A 96 -10.77 8.02 24.89
CA ASP A 96 -12.18 8.27 25.22
C ASP A 96 -12.69 7.33 26.33
N MET A 97 -12.18 6.09 26.36
CA MET A 97 -12.51 5.09 27.38
C MET A 97 -11.66 5.19 28.65
N ASN A 98 -10.54 5.92 28.59
CA ASN A 98 -9.45 5.87 29.58
C ASN A 98 -9.04 4.42 29.95
N TYR A 99 -8.97 3.56 28.93
CA TYR A 99 -8.60 2.16 29.05
C TYR A 99 -7.69 1.79 27.88
N TYR A 100 -6.44 1.45 28.21
CA TYR A 100 -5.38 1.22 27.24
C TYR A 100 -5.18 -0.28 27.03
N TRP A 101 -5.04 -0.66 25.78
CA TRP A 101 -4.89 -2.04 25.34
C TRP A 101 -3.41 -2.42 25.31
N GLU A 102 -3.13 -3.69 25.56
CA GLU A 102 -1.81 -4.28 25.35
C GLU A 102 -1.49 -4.37 23.84
N GLU A 103 -0.20 -4.44 23.51
CA GLU A 103 0.29 -4.52 22.13
C GLU A 103 -0.41 -5.62 21.32
N GLU A 104 -0.58 -6.80 21.90
CA GLU A 104 -1.23 -7.96 21.27
C GLU A 104 -2.68 -7.65 20.88
N GLU A 105 -3.42 -6.93 21.72
CA GLU A 105 -4.80 -6.53 21.44
C GLU A 105 -4.85 -5.47 20.32
N VAL A 106 -3.93 -4.51 20.32
CA VAL A 106 -3.79 -3.51 19.25
C VAL A 106 -3.51 -4.20 17.92
N LEU A 107 -2.54 -5.12 17.88
CA LEU A 107 -2.16 -5.86 16.67
C LEU A 107 -3.30 -6.75 16.15
N ALA A 108 -4.03 -7.42 17.03
CA ALA A 108 -5.19 -8.24 16.64
C ALA A 108 -6.33 -7.41 16.05
N LYS A 109 -6.61 -6.23 16.62
CA LYS A 109 -7.60 -5.30 16.05
C LYS A 109 -7.12 -4.71 14.72
N LEU A 110 -5.83 -4.40 14.61
CA LEU A 110 -5.22 -3.87 13.40
C LEU A 110 -5.36 -4.87 12.25
N ASP A 111 -4.97 -6.13 12.46
CA ASP A 111 -5.11 -7.20 11.45
C ASP A 111 -6.56 -7.32 10.98
N LYS A 112 -7.52 -7.38 11.91
CA LYS A 112 -8.94 -7.46 11.57
C LYS A 112 -9.41 -6.28 10.69
N LYS A 113 -8.96 -5.06 10.98
CA LYS A 113 -9.33 -3.86 10.22
C LYS A 113 -8.68 -3.85 8.83
N MET A 114 -7.38 -4.11 8.75
CA MET A 114 -6.64 -4.14 7.48
C MET A 114 -7.14 -5.26 6.57
N THR A 115 -7.32 -6.47 7.11
CA THR A 115 -7.86 -7.62 6.37
C THR A 115 -9.26 -7.35 5.84
N SER A 116 -10.14 -6.72 6.64
CA SER A 116 -11.49 -6.33 6.19
C SER A 116 -11.45 -5.27 5.07
N ALA A 117 -10.61 -4.25 5.21
CA ALA A 117 -10.43 -3.21 4.20
C ALA A 117 -9.92 -3.79 2.88
N PHE A 118 -8.88 -4.62 2.93
CA PHE A 118 -8.33 -5.30 1.77
C PHE A 118 -9.37 -6.17 1.06
N ARG A 119 -10.11 -6.99 1.81
CA ARG A 119 -11.17 -7.84 1.23
C ARG A 119 -12.28 -7.02 0.56
N ALA A 120 -12.65 -5.87 1.12
CA ALA A 120 -13.66 -5.00 0.52
C ALA A 120 -13.18 -4.41 -0.82
N VAL A 121 -11.92 -3.98 -0.90
CA VAL A 121 -11.31 -3.47 -2.15
C VAL A 121 -11.17 -4.59 -3.17
N LEU A 122 -10.62 -5.74 -2.78
CA LEU A 122 -10.46 -6.90 -3.66
C LEU A 122 -11.80 -7.37 -4.21
N LYS A 123 -12.83 -7.48 -3.36
CA LYS A 123 -14.18 -7.83 -3.81
C LYS A 123 -14.72 -6.83 -4.83
N THR A 124 -14.53 -5.53 -4.58
CA THR A 124 -14.98 -4.47 -5.49
C THR A 124 -14.24 -4.52 -6.83
N ALA A 125 -12.93 -4.78 -6.80
CA ALA A 125 -12.11 -4.94 -8.00
C ALA A 125 -12.61 -6.10 -8.86
N LEU A 126 -12.82 -7.27 -8.25
CA LEU A 126 -13.30 -8.48 -8.93
C LEU A 126 -14.72 -8.31 -9.48
N ASP A 127 -15.66 -7.80 -8.67
CA ASP A 127 -17.07 -7.66 -9.06
C ASP A 127 -17.27 -6.65 -10.20
N LYS A 128 -16.42 -5.64 -10.28
CA LYS A 128 -16.54 -4.54 -11.26
C LYS A 128 -15.53 -4.60 -12.40
N GLY A 129 -14.60 -5.55 -12.37
CA GLY A 129 -13.49 -5.60 -13.33
C GLY A 129 -12.59 -4.36 -13.27
N LEU A 130 -12.42 -3.78 -12.07
CA LEU A 130 -11.59 -2.59 -11.86
C LEU A 130 -10.18 -2.98 -11.44
N TYR A 131 -9.21 -2.13 -11.76
CA TYR A 131 -7.88 -2.22 -11.16
C TYR A 131 -7.97 -1.86 -9.67
N THR A 132 -7.05 -2.39 -8.86
CA THR A 132 -7.14 -2.32 -7.39
C THR A 132 -7.12 -0.89 -6.85
N ARG A 133 -6.34 0.02 -7.47
CA ARG A 133 -6.34 1.45 -7.11
C ARG A 133 -7.71 2.10 -7.35
N ASP A 134 -8.30 1.88 -8.52
CA ASP A 134 -9.65 2.38 -8.86
C ASP A 134 -10.71 1.81 -7.93
N ALA A 135 -10.62 0.51 -7.62
CA ALA A 135 -11.52 -0.15 -6.69
C ALA A 135 -11.40 0.41 -5.28
N ALA A 136 -10.20 0.79 -4.84
CA ALA A 136 -9.99 1.40 -3.54
C ALA A 136 -10.66 2.78 -3.46
N TYR A 137 -10.54 3.60 -4.51
CA TYR A 137 -11.26 4.88 -4.60
C TYR A 137 -12.77 4.68 -4.65
N TRP A 138 -13.24 3.67 -5.40
CA TRP A 138 -14.67 3.31 -5.44
C TRP A 138 -15.22 3.04 -4.05
N VAL A 139 -14.52 2.21 -3.26
CA VAL A 139 -14.93 1.90 -1.88
C VAL A 139 -14.90 3.14 -0.99
N ALA A 140 -13.85 3.96 -1.09
CA ALA A 140 -13.70 5.15 -0.26
C ALA A 140 -14.80 6.19 -0.52
N ILE A 141 -15.00 6.56 -1.80
CA ILE A 141 -15.99 7.56 -2.21
C ILE A 141 -17.41 7.04 -1.93
N GLY A 142 -17.69 5.77 -2.25
CA GLY A 142 -19.01 5.18 -2.03
C GLY A 142 -19.44 5.19 -0.55
N LYS A 143 -18.52 4.99 0.39
CA LYS A 143 -18.83 5.09 1.83
C LYS A 143 -19.22 6.52 2.24
N VAL A 144 -18.52 7.52 1.73
CA VAL A 144 -18.81 8.93 2.03
C VAL A 144 -20.14 9.34 1.40
N GLU A 145 -20.34 9.02 0.12
CA GLU A 145 -21.58 9.28 -0.61
C GLU A 145 -22.80 8.67 0.11
N GLN A 146 -22.70 7.39 0.50
CA GLN A 146 -23.78 6.70 1.20
C GLN A 146 -24.11 7.39 2.53
N ALA A 147 -23.09 7.80 3.30
CA ALA A 147 -23.30 8.51 4.55
C ALA A 147 -23.97 9.88 4.34
N MET A 148 -23.60 10.62 3.29
CA MET A 148 -24.20 11.90 2.93
C MET A 148 -25.68 11.75 2.57
N ARG A 149 -26.03 10.74 1.77
CA ARG A 149 -27.43 10.43 1.39
C ARG A 149 -28.27 10.07 2.60
N LEU A 150 -27.76 9.21 3.48
CA LEU A 150 -28.48 8.81 4.70
C LEU A 150 -28.72 9.98 5.67
N ARG A 151 -27.89 11.01 5.60
CA ARG A 151 -28.02 12.25 6.38
C ARG A 151 -28.83 13.35 5.66
N GLY A 152 -29.29 13.10 4.43
CA GLY A 152 -30.05 14.06 3.63
C GLY A 152 -29.26 15.28 3.17
N TRP A 153 -27.93 15.16 3.04
CA TRP A 153 -27.09 16.26 2.55
C TRP A 153 -27.14 16.40 1.03
N VAL A 154 -27.46 15.31 0.31
CA VAL A 154 -27.63 15.20 -1.14
C VAL A 154 -28.74 14.20 -1.48
#